data_AF-A0A6B3NCR6-F1
#
_entry.id   AF-A0A6B3NCR6-F1
#
_cell.length_a   1.000
_cell.length_b   1.000
_cell.length_c   1.000
_cell.angle_alpha   90.00
_cell.angle_beta   90.00
_cell.angle_gamma   90.00
#
_symmetry.space_group_name_H-M   'P 1'
#
loop_
_entity.id
_entity.type
_entity.pdbx_description
1 polymer ?
#
loop_
_entity_poly.entity_id
_entity_poly.type
_entity_poly.pdbx_seq_one_letter_code
_entity_poly.pdbx_strand_id
1 'polypeptide(L)'
;MVEQKETTFYNRIVDKGRLKKLISWAYTKYGSAHSAQMADKLKDLGFRYATKAGVSISVDDLQVPPVKRKMLEAAEAQIRATEARYSRGEITEVERFQKVIDTWNSTSEALKEEVVRNFKATDPLNSVYMMAFSGARGNLSQVRQLVGMRGLMANPQGEIIDLPIKTNFREGLTVTEYIISSYGARKGLVDTALRTADSGYLTRRLVDVSQDVIVREIDCGTNRGIVVTAMKDGDRVLIPLSERLLGRVLAKDAVDPKTGEVIAERNQDLSDELAKKIEQAGIEEVTVRSPLTCEAPRSVCQHCYGWSLAHGHMVDLGEAVGIIAAQSIGEPGTQLTMRTFHTGGVFTGEVARQVSSPADGVVHFSKQLRTRVVRTRHGEEREQVEVAGEIILEPTASKLKPETFSVTPGSILMVTDGQQVKTGEMLAEVALGKSRLSTEKASKDVTSAMAGEVLFANLVPEEKTDRQGNTTRIAQQGGSLWILSG
;
A
#
# COMPACT_ATOMS: atom_id res chain seq x y z
N MET A 1 9.12 -48.13 23.12
CA MET A 1 9.39 -46.79 23.67
C MET A 1 9.10 -45.80 22.57
N VAL A 2 8.00 -45.06 22.66
CA VAL A 2 7.69 -43.98 21.72
C VAL A 2 8.60 -42.82 22.09
N GLU A 3 9.57 -42.47 21.23
CA GLU A 3 10.36 -41.25 21.37
C GLU A 3 9.39 -40.08 21.58
N GLN A 4 9.40 -39.51 22.79
CA GLN A 4 8.75 -38.25 23.06
C GLN A 4 9.46 -37.19 22.23
N LYS A 5 8.96 -36.95 21.01
CA LYS A 5 9.32 -35.77 20.22
C LYS A 5 9.13 -34.55 21.11
N GLU A 6 10.23 -33.84 21.39
CA GLU A 6 10.21 -32.59 22.15
C GLU A 6 9.12 -31.67 21.59
N THR A 7 8.06 -31.47 22.36
CA THR A 7 6.99 -30.55 22.00
C THR A 7 7.52 -29.14 22.14
N THR A 8 7.80 -28.48 21.02
CA THR A 8 8.26 -27.09 20.99
C THR A 8 7.20 -26.17 21.60
N PHE A 9 7.52 -25.54 22.73
CA PHE A 9 6.63 -24.59 23.40
C PHE A 9 6.84 -23.17 22.84
N TYR A 10 5.75 -22.52 22.43
CA TYR A 10 5.77 -21.15 21.93
C TYR A 10 5.10 -20.20 22.93
N ASN A 11 5.90 -19.40 23.66
CA ASN A 11 5.37 -18.39 24.58
C ASN A 11 5.10 -17.05 23.86
N ARG A 12 3.99 -16.97 23.12
CA ARG A 12 3.61 -15.75 22.39
C ARG A 12 2.09 -15.58 22.36
N ILE A 13 1.63 -14.32 22.33
CA ILE A 13 0.22 -14.00 22.06
C ILE A 13 -0.12 -14.49 20.65
N VAL A 14 -1.20 -15.26 20.51
CA VAL A 14 -1.64 -15.84 19.23
C VAL A 14 -2.74 -14.96 18.64
N ASP A 15 -2.36 -14.08 17.71
CA ASP A 15 -3.31 -13.35 16.86
C ASP A 15 -3.87 -14.24 15.73
N LYS A 16 -4.85 -13.73 14.98
CA LYS A 16 -5.45 -14.44 13.83
C LYS A 16 -4.41 -14.89 12.78
N GLY A 17 -3.38 -14.08 12.53
CA GLY A 17 -2.33 -14.40 11.56
C GLY A 17 -1.43 -15.54 12.03
N ARG A 18 -1.05 -15.51 13.31
CA ARG A 18 -0.28 -16.58 13.98
C ARG A 18 -1.08 -17.86 14.08
N LEU A 19 -2.39 -17.77 14.35
CA LEU A 19 -3.28 -18.92 14.34
C LEU A 19 -3.33 -19.59 12.96
N LYS A 20 -3.41 -18.80 11.88
CA LYS A 20 -3.34 -19.33 10.50
C LYS A 20 -2.00 -20.04 10.24
N LYS A 21 -0.88 -19.47 10.70
CA LYS A 21 0.45 -20.10 10.60
C LYS A 21 0.53 -21.40 11.39
N LEU A 22 -0.05 -21.45 12.59
CA LEU A 22 -0.09 -22.65 13.42
C LEU A 22 -0.89 -23.78 12.74
N ILE A 23 -2.05 -23.46 12.17
CA ILE A 23 -2.87 -24.43 11.42
C ILE A 23 -2.13 -24.91 10.17
N SER A 24 -1.51 -23.99 9.42
CA SER A 24 -0.72 -24.34 8.24
C SER A 24 0.46 -25.26 8.59
N TRP A 25 1.17 -24.96 9.69
CA TRP A 25 2.26 -25.81 10.16
C TRP A 25 1.78 -27.21 10.56
N ALA A 26 0.64 -27.29 11.27
CA ALA A 26 0.04 -28.57 11.64
C ALA A 26 -0.35 -29.38 10.39
N TYR A 27 -0.91 -28.71 9.38
CA TYR A 27 -1.32 -29.32 8.11
C TYR A 27 -0.12 -29.91 7.37
N THR A 28 0.94 -29.12 7.18
CA THR A 28 2.15 -29.56 6.48
C THR A 28 2.87 -30.70 7.21
N LYS A 29 2.89 -30.69 8.56
CA LYS A 29 3.70 -31.64 9.34
C LYS A 29 2.97 -32.92 9.75
N TYR A 30 1.67 -32.84 10.03
CA TYR A 30 0.89 -33.95 10.59
C TYR A 30 -0.31 -34.36 9.71
N GLY A 31 -0.52 -33.66 8.58
CA GLY A 31 -1.59 -33.95 7.63
C GLY A 31 -2.97 -33.45 8.04
N SER A 32 -3.95 -33.70 7.18
CA SER A 32 -5.31 -33.16 7.29
C SER A 32 -6.05 -33.64 8.55
N ALA A 33 -6.06 -34.94 8.84
CA ALA A 33 -6.83 -35.52 9.94
C ALA A 33 -6.43 -34.96 11.33
N HIS A 34 -5.12 -34.92 11.62
CA HIS A 34 -4.61 -34.34 12.87
C HIS A 34 -4.88 -32.84 12.97
N SER A 35 -4.77 -32.13 11.84
CA SER A 35 -5.03 -30.69 11.78
C SER A 35 -6.49 -30.36 12.04
N ALA A 36 -7.42 -31.15 11.51
CA ALA A 36 -8.84 -31.02 11.77
C ALA A 36 -9.15 -31.20 13.27
N GLN A 37 -8.60 -32.26 13.89
CA GLN A 37 -8.77 -32.50 15.32
C GLN A 37 -8.16 -31.38 16.18
N MET A 38 -6.99 -30.86 15.78
CA MET A 38 -6.36 -29.71 16.44
C MET A 38 -7.24 -28.46 16.33
N ALA A 39 -7.79 -28.19 15.15
CA ALA A 39 -8.66 -27.04 14.91
C ALA A 39 -9.93 -27.10 15.78
N ASP A 40 -10.54 -28.28 15.94
CA ASP A 40 -11.70 -28.46 16.83
C ASP A 40 -11.35 -28.21 18.29
N LYS A 41 -10.22 -28.75 18.78
CA LYS A 41 -9.75 -28.48 20.15
C LYS A 41 -9.44 -27.01 20.39
N LEU A 42 -8.85 -26.34 19.40
CA LEU A 42 -8.58 -24.90 19.46
C LEU A 42 -9.87 -24.06 19.47
N LYS A 43 -10.87 -24.47 18.69
CA LYS A 43 -12.21 -23.86 18.70
C LYS A 43 -12.84 -23.96 20.09
N ASP A 44 -12.86 -25.14 20.69
CA ASP A 44 -13.47 -25.36 22.02
C ASP A 44 -12.71 -24.59 23.12
N LEU A 45 -11.38 -24.60 23.06
CA LEU A 45 -10.52 -23.82 23.94
C LEU A 45 -10.82 -22.31 23.80
N GLY A 46 -10.89 -21.83 22.56
CA GLY A 46 -11.17 -20.45 22.21
C GLY A 46 -12.53 -20.00 22.75
N PHE A 47 -13.60 -20.77 22.51
CA PHE A 47 -14.93 -20.45 23.02
C PHE A 47 -14.96 -20.42 24.54
N ARG A 48 -14.38 -21.43 25.22
CA ARG A 48 -14.35 -21.48 26.68
C ARG A 48 -13.68 -20.26 27.30
N TYR A 49 -12.51 -19.87 26.80
CA TYR A 49 -11.77 -18.73 27.34
C TYR A 49 -12.32 -17.38 26.89
N ALA A 50 -12.92 -17.29 25.70
CA ALA A 50 -13.62 -16.08 25.26
C ALA A 50 -14.84 -15.79 26.15
N THR A 51 -15.64 -16.81 26.48
CA THR A 51 -16.77 -16.66 27.43
C THR A 51 -16.28 -16.26 28.82
N LYS A 52 -15.20 -16.88 29.31
CA LYS A 52 -14.62 -16.55 30.63
C LYS A 52 -14.02 -15.15 30.69
N ALA A 53 -13.44 -14.67 29.58
CA ALA A 53 -12.83 -13.34 29.51
C ALA A 53 -13.87 -12.21 29.65
N GLY A 54 -15.14 -12.46 29.30
CA GLY A 54 -16.22 -11.49 29.50
C GLY A 54 -16.01 -10.18 28.73
N VAL A 55 -15.37 -10.24 27.55
CA VAL A 55 -15.07 -9.05 26.75
C VAL A 55 -16.36 -8.36 26.33
N SER A 56 -16.50 -7.10 26.71
CA SER A 56 -17.65 -6.24 26.40
C SER A 56 -17.17 -4.93 25.80
N ILE A 57 -18.07 -4.19 25.15
CA ILE A 57 -17.79 -2.84 24.66
C ILE A 57 -18.73 -1.85 25.33
N SER A 58 -18.15 -0.80 25.89
CA SER A 58 -18.82 0.31 26.54
C SER A 58 -18.36 1.64 25.95
N VAL A 59 -19.07 2.70 26.31
CA VAL A 59 -18.73 4.07 25.92
C VAL A 59 -17.42 4.53 26.58
N ASP A 60 -17.06 3.95 27.74
CA ASP A 60 -15.84 4.26 28.49
C ASP A 60 -14.60 3.57 27.92
N ASP A 61 -14.79 2.45 27.19
CA ASP A 61 -13.70 1.79 26.46
C ASP A 61 -13.21 2.64 25.27
N LEU A 62 -14.04 3.59 24.81
CA LEU A 62 -13.74 4.51 23.71
C LEU A 62 -12.95 5.73 24.20
N GLN A 63 -11.74 5.48 24.69
CA GLN A 63 -10.87 6.54 25.21
C GLN A 63 -10.27 7.38 24.09
N VAL A 64 -10.65 8.66 24.05
CA VAL A 64 -10.10 9.65 23.12
C VAL A 64 -8.72 10.10 23.63
N PRO A 65 -7.65 10.05 22.79
CA PRO A 65 -6.34 10.51 23.21
C PRO A 65 -6.34 12.00 23.57
N PRO A 66 -5.76 12.41 24.72
CA PRO A 66 -5.77 13.81 25.14
C PRO A 66 -4.94 14.71 24.20
N VAL A 67 -3.98 14.12 23.48
CA VAL A 67 -3.11 14.82 22.50
C VAL A 67 -3.88 15.26 21.26
N LYS A 68 -5.05 14.66 20.97
CA LYS A 68 -5.86 14.92 19.77
C LYS A 68 -6.10 16.41 19.54
N ARG A 69 -6.54 17.14 20.57
CA ARG A 69 -6.89 18.56 20.44
C ARG A 69 -5.69 19.40 20.00
N LYS A 70 -4.52 19.17 20.58
CA LYS A 70 -3.29 19.87 20.21
C LYS A 70 -2.88 19.58 18.76
N MET A 71 -3.04 18.34 18.31
CA MET A 71 -2.74 17.97 16.91
C MET A 71 -3.68 18.65 15.92
N LEU A 72 -4.99 18.71 16.23
CA LEU A 72 -5.96 19.39 15.39
C LEU A 72 -5.70 20.91 15.34
N GLU A 73 -5.39 21.54 16.47
CA GLU A 73 -5.05 22.97 16.53
C GLU A 73 -3.78 23.29 15.72
N ALA A 74 -2.76 22.40 15.77
CA ALA A 74 -1.55 22.54 14.97
C ALA A 74 -1.83 22.40 13.47
N ALA A 75 -2.63 21.41 13.06
CA ALA A 75 -3.05 21.24 11.66
C ALA A 75 -3.84 22.45 11.14
N GLU A 76 -4.76 22.97 11.94
CA GLU A 76 -5.52 24.18 11.59
C GLU A 76 -4.63 25.42 11.47
N ALA A 77 -3.62 25.56 12.32
CA ALA A 77 -2.66 26.66 12.21
C ALA A 77 -1.86 26.58 10.90
N GLN A 78 -1.45 25.37 10.48
CA GLN A 78 -0.80 25.16 9.20
C GLN A 78 -1.72 25.52 8.02
N ILE A 79 -2.98 25.11 8.07
CA ILE A 79 -3.96 25.44 7.01
C ILE A 79 -4.23 26.94 6.94
N ARG A 80 -4.35 27.63 8.08
CA ARG A 80 -4.48 29.09 8.12
C ARG A 80 -3.27 29.78 7.47
N ALA A 81 -2.06 29.26 7.71
CA ALA A 81 -0.86 29.77 7.05
C ALA A 81 -0.90 29.53 5.53
N THR A 82 -1.34 28.35 5.08
CA THR A 82 -1.53 28.04 3.65
C THR A 82 -2.57 28.96 3.01
N GLU A 83 -3.69 29.20 3.67
CA GLU A 83 -4.74 30.11 3.17
C GLU A 83 -4.23 31.55 3.06
N ALA A 84 -3.40 32.00 4.01
CA ALA A 84 -2.75 33.30 3.92
C ALA A 84 -1.76 33.39 2.74
N ARG A 85 -1.03 32.31 2.43
CA ARG A 85 -0.16 32.24 1.24
C ARG A 85 -0.97 32.30 -0.06
N TYR A 86 -2.11 31.59 -0.10
CA TYR A 86 -3.03 31.64 -1.23
C TYR A 86 -3.62 33.05 -1.43
N SER A 87 -4.03 33.69 -0.34
CA SER A 87 -4.56 35.07 -0.35
C SER A 87 -3.54 36.08 -0.87
N ARG A 88 -2.24 35.86 -0.58
CA ARG A 88 -1.12 36.66 -1.12
C ARG A 88 -0.73 36.29 -2.55
N GLY A 89 -1.33 35.27 -3.15
CA GLY A 89 -1.02 34.82 -4.51
C GLY A 89 0.30 34.04 -4.66
N GLU A 90 0.89 33.56 -3.57
CA GLU A 90 2.14 32.79 -3.61
C GLU A 90 1.97 31.35 -4.13
N ILE A 91 0.76 30.81 -3.96
CA ILE A 91 0.40 29.43 -4.32
C ILE A 91 -0.87 29.41 -5.15
N THR A 92 -1.01 28.38 -5.99
CA THR A 92 -2.21 28.15 -6.81
C THR A 92 -3.33 27.48 -6.00
N GLU A 93 -4.55 27.44 -6.55
CA GLU A 93 -5.68 26.75 -5.91
C GLU A 93 -5.44 25.24 -5.79
N VAL A 94 -4.85 24.62 -6.81
CA VAL A 94 -4.49 23.20 -6.82
C VAL A 94 -3.43 22.90 -5.75
N GLU A 95 -2.40 23.75 -5.64
CA GLU A 95 -1.36 23.62 -4.61
C GLU A 95 -1.93 23.79 -3.19
N ARG A 96 -2.84 24.75 -3.01
CA ARG A 96 -3.56 24.98 -1.75
C ARG A 96 -4.36 23.73 -1.37
N PHE A 97 -5.18 23.23 -2.29
CA PHE A 97 -6.06 22.09 -2.06
C PHE A 97 -5.25 20.82 -1.72
N GLN A 98 -4.19 20.53 -2.48
CA GLN A 98 -3.31 19.41 -2.22
C GLN A 98 -2.62 19.52 -0.85
N LYS A 99 -2.13 20.71 -0.48
CA LYS A 99 -1.52 20.95 0.83
C LYS A 99 -2.50 20.72 1.98
N VAL A 100 -3.76 21.16 1.83
CA VAL A 100 -4.82 20.93 2.83
C VAL A 100 -5.09 19.43 3.00
N ILE A 101 -5.22 18.69 1.90
CA ILE A 101 -5.44 17.23 1.92
C ILE A 101 -4.28 16.52 2.63
N ASP A 102 -3.05 16.81 2.25
CA ASP A 102 -1.87 16.15 2.81
C ASP A 102 -1.72 16.46 4.31
N THR A 103 -2.02 17.70 4.73
CA THR A 103 -2.00 18.09 6.16
C THR A 103 -3.01 17.29 6.98
N TRP A 104 -4.24 17.14 6.49
CA TRP A 104 -5.26 16.35 7.18
C TRP A 104 -4.98 14.85 7.15
N ASN A 105 -4.48 14.32 6.03
CA ASN A 105 -4.14 12.90 5.93
C ASN A 105 -2.98 12.54 6.87
N SER A 106 -1.93 13.37 6.90
CA SER A 106 -0.80 13.20 7.82
C SER A 106 -1.25 13.27 9.29
N THR A 107 -2.07 14.28 9.63
CA THR A 107 -2.62 14.41 11.00
C THR A 107 -3.47 13.20 11.39
N SER A 108 -4.26 12.67 10.46
CA SER A 108 -5.12 11.50 10.67
C SER A 108 -4.32 10.21 10.89
N GLU A 109 -3.23 9.97 10.15
CA GLU A 109 -2.35 8.83 10.37
C GLU A 109 -1.51 8.99 11.64
N ALA A 110 -1.00 10.18 11.95
CA ALA A 110 -0.30 10.43 13.21
C ALA A 110 -1.23 10.22 14.42
N LEU A 111 -2.50 10.66 14.33
CA LEU A 111 -3.49 10.44 15.38
C LEU A 111 -3.79 8.96 15.58
N LYS A 112 -3.80 8.16 14.49
CA LYS A 112 -3.98 6.71 14.56
C LYS A 112 -2.85 6.05 15.35
N GLU A 113 -1.60 6.46 15.14
CA GLU A 113 -0.47 5.96 15.95
C GLU A 113 -0.60 6.36 17.42
N GLU A 114 -0.98 7.60 17.70
CA GLU A 114 -1.19 8.09 19.06
C GLU A 114 -2.34 7.35 19.77
N VAL A 115 -3.41 6.99 19.07
CA VAL A 115 -4.47 6.12 19.60
C VAL A 115 -3.89 4.79 20.08
N VAL A 116 -3.03 4.15 19.28
CA VAL A 116 -2.38 2.88 19.65
C VAL A 116 -1.46 3.04 20.86
N ARG A 117 -0.65 4.12 20.88
CA ARG A 117 0.25 4.41 22.01
C ARG A 117 -0.55 4.65 23.29
N ASN A 118 -1.65 5.40 23.20
CA ASN A 118 -2.53 5.69 24.33
C ASN A 118 -3.14 4.42 24.94
N PHE A 119 -3.66 3.51 24.11
CA PHE A 119 -4.17 2.22 24.60
C PHE A 119 -3.07 1.40 25.29
N LYS A 120 -1.87 1.31 24.70
CA LYS A 120 -0.75 0.56 25.29
C LYS A 120 -0.26 1.14 26.61
N ALA A 121 -0.31 2.46 26.77
CA ALA A 121 0.15 3.13 27.98
C ALA A 121 -0.89 3.12 29.10
N THR A 122 -2.17 3.28 28.75
CA THR A 122 -3.25 3.46 29.73
C THR A 122 -3.90 2.14 30.11
N ASP A 123 -4.33 1.35 29.12
CA ASP A 123 -5.05 0.10 29.35
C ASP A 123 -4.81 -0.91 28.19
N PRO A 124 -3.77 -1.76 28.31
CA PRO A 124 -3.50 -2.81 27.33
C PRO A 124 -4.59 -3.89 27.23
N LEU A 125 -5.47 -3.97 28.23
CA LEU A 125 -6.57 -4.95 28.30
C LEU A 125 -7.91 -4.35 27.85
N ASN A 126 -7.90 -3.13 27.33
CA ASN A 126 -9.08 -2.50 26.77
C ASN A 126 -9.70 -3.40 25.68
N SER A 127 -11.01 -3.63 25.76
CA SER A 127 -11.72 -4.55 24.87
C SER A 127 -11.63 -4.15 23.39
N VAL A 128 -11.69 -2.86 23.08
CA VAL A 128 -11.60 -2.35 21.71
C VAL A 128 -10.20 -2.58 21.14
N TYR A 129 -9.18 -2.33 21.96
CA TYR A 129 -7.80 -2.64 21.62
C TYR A 129 -7.61 -4.15 21.40
N MET A 130 -8.05 -5.00 22.32
CA MET A 130 -7.95 -6.45 22.19
C MET A 130 -8.63 -6.99 20.93
N MET A 131 -9.84 -6.54 20.60
CA MET A 131 -10.58 -6.99 19.42
C MET A 131 -9.88 -6.60 18.11
N ALA A 132 -9.37 -5.36 18.02
CA ALA A 132 -8.71 -4.86 16.81
C ALA A 132 -7.33 -5.50 16.60
N PHE A 133 -6.51 -5.62 17.65
CA PHE A 133 -5.13 -6.15 17.55
C PHE A 133 -5.06 -7.68 17.45
N SER A 134 -6.03 -8.39 18.03
CA SER A 134 -6.15 -9.85 17.82
C SER A 134 -6.53 -10.22 16.39
N GLY A 135 -7.09 -9.27 15.63
CA GLY A 135 -7.65 -9.50 14.30
C GLY A 135 -9.00 -10.23 14.34
N ALA A 136 -9.64 -10.32 15.50
CA ALA A 136 -10.95 -10.93 15.67
C ALA A 136 -12.04 -10.11 14.98
N ARG A 137 -12.11 -8.80 15.27
CA ARG A 137 -13.04 -7.86 14.65
C ARG A 137 -12.53 -6.44 14.85
N GLY A 138 -12.64 -5.60 13.82
CA GLY A 138 -12.14 -4.23 13.86
C GLY A 138 -10.80 -4.10 13.16
N ASN A 139 -10.68 -3.09 12.30
CA ASN A 139 -9.41 -2.61 11.78
C ASN A 139 -8.98 -1.37 12.60
N LEU A 140 -7.68 -1.10 12.69
CA LEU A 140 -7.15 0.13 13.28
C LEU A 140 -7.75 1.40 12.64
N SER A 141 -8.05 1.36 11.33
CA SER A 141 -8.78 2.45 10.64
C SER A 141 -10.21 2.65 11.15
N GLN A 142 -10.87 1.61 11.66
CA GLN A 142 -12.20 1.71 12.28
C GLN A 142 -12.10 2.22 13.72
N VAL A 143 -11.11 1.75 14.49
CA VAL A 143 -10.82 2.28 15.83
C VAL A 143 -10.52 3.78 15.75
N ARG A 144 -9.75 4.22 14.74
CA ARG A 144 -9.51 5.64 14.47
C ARG A 144 -10.81 6.44 14.32
N GLN A 145 -11.83 5.93 13.63
CA GLN A 145 -13.10 6.63 13.46
C GLN A 145 -13.92 6.70 14.76
N LEU A 146 -13.73 5.76 15.68
CA LEU A 146 -14.44 5.71 16.96
C LEU A 146 -13.88 6.72 17.96
N VAL A 147 -12.54 6.77 18.12
CA VAL A 147 -11.86 7.56 19.19
C VAL A 147 -10.91 8.64 18.68
N GLY A 148 -10.48 8.58 17.43
CA GLY A 148 -9.57 9.54 16.82
C GLY A 148 -10.34 10.64 16.10
N MET A 149 -10.34 10.60 14.78
CA MET A 149 -11.13 11.45 13.90
C MET A 149 -11.64 10.63 12.71
N ARG A 150 -12.71 11.09 12.08
CA ARG A 150 -13.25 10.40 10.90
C ARG A 150 -12.43 10.69 9.63
N GLY A 151 -11.91 11.91 9.50
CA GLY A 151 -10.99 12.29 8.42
C GLY A 151 -11.67 12.92 7.21
N LEU A 152 -10.98 12.88 6.07
CA LEU A 152 -11.47 13.37 4.78
C LEU A 152 -12.46 12.39 4.14
N MET A 153 -13.42 12.94 3.39
CA MET A 153 -14.47 12.19 2.70
C MET A 153 -14.43 12.48 1.20
N ALA A 154 -14.82 11.50 0.40
CA ALA A 154 -15.05 11.70 -1.03
C ALA A 154 -16.51 12.02 -1.34
N ASN A 155 -16.74 12.88 -2.33
CA ASN A 155 -18.05 13.16 -2.90
C ASN A 155 -18.53 11.99 -3.79
N PRO A 156 -19.79 12.00 -4.28
CA PRO A 156 -20.30 10.95 -5.18
C PRO A 156 -19.51 10.79 -6.49
N GLN A 157 -18.81 11.82 -6.94
CA GLN A 157 -17.94 11.81 -8.12
C GLN A 157 -16.58 11.16 -7.83
N GLY A 158 -16.19 11.03 -6.57
CA GLY A 158 -14.90 10.48 -6.13
C GLY A 158 -13.84 11.54 -5.82
N GLU A 159 -14.19 12.82 -5.89
CA GLU A 159 -13.32 13.93 -5.53
C GLU A 159 -13.33 14.12 -4.00
N ILE A 160 -12.20 14.50 -3.44
CA ILE A 160 -12.06 14.70 -2.00
C ILE A 160 -12.71 16.03 -1.61
N ILE A 161 -13.46 16.04 -0.52
CA ILE A 161 -14.02 17.25 0.07
C ILE A 161 -12.97 17.87 0.99
N ASP A 162 -12.67 19.16 0.80
CA ASP A 162 -11.66 19.90 1.57
C ASP A 162 -12.02 20.12 3.04
N LEU A 163 -13.29 19.95 3.40
CA LEU A 163 -13.79 20.01 4.77
C LEU A 163 -13.68 18.63 5.46
N PRO A 164 -12.73 18.43 6.40
CA PRO A 164 -12.61 17.17 7.13
C PRO A 164 -13.66 17.04 8.22
N ILE A 165 -13.94 15.81 8.62
CA ILE A 165 -14.71 15.50 9.82
C ILE A 165 -13.74 15.32 10.99
N LYS A 166 -13.67 16.33 11.86
CA LYS A 166 -12.72 16.41 12.99
C LYS A 166 -13.21 15.62 14.20
N THR A 167 -14.52 15.52 14.34
CA THR A 167 -15.19 14.76 15.39
C THR A 167 -15.06 13.25 15.15
N ASN A 168 -15.26 12.48 16.21
CA ASN A 168 -15.36 11.02 16.15
C ASN A 168 -16.75 10.56 16.61
N PHE A 169 -17.04 9.26 16.48
CA PHE A 169 -18.34 8.73 16.88
C PHE A 169 -18.63 8.82 18.39
N ARG A 170 -17.58 8.85 19.23
CA ARG A 170 -17.72 9.02 20.67
C ARG A 170 -18.13 10.45 21.06
N GLU A 171 -17.63 11.44 20.33
CA GLU A 171 -17.91 12.87 20.52
C GLU A 171 -19.24 13.29 19.86
N GLY A 172 -19.64 12.58 18.80
CA GLY A 172 -20.83 12.89 18.00
C GLY A 172 -20.50 13.74 16.78
N LEU A 173 -21.29 13.57 15.71
CA LEU A 173 -21.14 14.30 14.46
C LEU A 173 -22.14 15.45 14.41
N THR A 174 -21.72 16.60 13.88
CA THR A 174 -22.65 17.68 13.53
C THR A 174 -23.52 17.30 12.32
N VAL A 175 -24.61 18.05 12.10
CA VAL A 175 -25.52 17.81 10.95
C VAL A 175 -24.75 17.86 9.63
N THR A 176 -23.87 18.86 9.45
CA THR A 176 -23.06 19.00 8.24
C THR A 176 -22.09 17.83 8.05
N GLU A 177 -21.38 17.43 9.11
CA GLU A 177 -20.44 16.30 9.06
C GLU A 177 -21.17 14.98 8.74
N TYR A 178 -22.36 14.79 9.30
CA TYR A 178 -23.18 13.60 9.04
C TYR A 178 -23.66 13.54 7.58
N ILE A 179 -24.11 14.66 7.02
CA ILE A 179 -24.52 14.74 5.60
C ILE A 179 -23.32 14.47 4.69
N ILE A 180 -22.15 15.08 4.95
CA ILE A 180 -20.93 14.85 4.17
C ILE A 180 -20.54 13.36 4.21
N SER A 181 -20.58 12.75 5.39
CA SER A 181 -20.30 11.32 5.52
C SER A 181 -21.31 10.42 4.80
N SER A 182 -22.53 10.89 4.55
CA SER A 182 -23.58 10.10 3.92
C SER A 182 -23.34 9.92 2.42
N TYR A 183 -22.68 10.88 1.76
CA TYR A 183 -22.35 10.77 0.33
C TYR A 183 -21.45 9.57 0.03
N GLY A 184 -20.34 9.47 0.76
CA GLY A 184 -19.39 8.36 0.63
C GLY A 184 -20.01 7.01 0.97
N ALA A 185 -20.79 6.94 2.05
CA ALA A 185 -21.47 5.72 2.46
C ALA A 185 -22.51 5.24 1.43
N ARG A 186 -23.35 6.15 0.91
CA ARG A 186 -24.35 5.82 -0.10
C ARG A 186 -23.71 5.33 -1.39
N LYS A 187 -22.65 6.01 -1.87
CA LYS A 187 -21.89 5.56 -3.05
C LYS A 187 -21.35 4.15 -2.84
N GLY A 188 -20.72 3.90 -1.70
CA GLY A 188 -20.18 2.57 -1.36
C GLY A 188 -21.22 1.46 -1.37
N LEU A 189 -22.41 1.72 -0.81
CA LEU A 189 -23.53 0.76 -0.82
C LEU A 189 -24.06 0.50 -2.24
N VAL A 190 -24.20 1.56 -3.05
CA VAL A 190 -24.67 1.45 -4.43
C VAL A 190 -23.65 0.72 -5.30
N ASP A 191 -22.36 1.07 -5.21
CA ASP A 191 -21.28 0.38 -5.92
C ASP A 191 -21.21 -1.10 -5.53
N THR A 192 -21.40 -1.43 -4.26
CA THR A 192 -21.44 -2.82 -3.79
C THR A 192 -22.61 -3.58 -4.43
N ALA A 193 -23.80 -2.97 -4.46
CA ALA A 193 -24.98 -3.59 -5.06
C ALA A 193 -24.85 -3.80 -6.57
N LEU A 194 -24.28 -2.83 -7.30
CA LEU A 194 -24.14 -2.90 -8.76
C LEU A 194 -22.99 -3.81 -9.20
N ARG A 195 -21.79 -3.64 -8.64
CA ARG A 195 -20.57 -4.31 -9.10
C ARG A 195 -20.51 -5.80 -8.76
N THR A 196 -21.35 -6.25 -7.83
CA THR A 196 -21.51 -7.69 -7.53
C THR A 196 -22.00 -8.44 -8.77
N ALA A 197 -22.92 -7.85 -9.54
CA ALA A 197 -23.43 -8.46 -10.77
C ALA A 197 -22.33 -8.58 -11.84
N ASP A 198 -21.52 -7.55 -12.03
CA ASP A 198 -20.42 -7.55 -12.99
C ASP A 198 -19.36 -8.62 -12.65
N SER A 199 -19.01 -8.73 -11.36
CA SER A 199 -18.03 -9.72 -10.89
C SER A 199 -18.56 -11.16 -11.06
N GLY A 200 -19.84 -11.38 -10.77
CA GLY A 200 -20.51 -12.67 -10.99
C GLY A 200 -20.60 -13.01 -12.48
N TYR A 201 -20.90 -12.04 -13.33
CA TYR A 201 -20.95 -12.22 -14.78
C TYR A 201 -19.57 -12.55 -15.38
N LEU A 202 -18.51 -11.87 -14.91
CA LEU A 202 -17.13 -12.21 -15.26
C LEU A 202 -16.80 -13.65 -14.88
N THR A 203 -17.14 -14.07 -13.66
CA THR A 203 -16.90 -15.44 -13.19
C THR A 203 -17.60 -16.46 -14.08
N ARG A 204 -18.86 -16.20 -14.45
CA ARG A 204 -19.61 -17.06 -15.38
C ARG A 204 -18.91 -17.17 -16.74
N ARG A 205 -18.44 -16.06 -17.30
CA ARG A 205 -17.70 -16.05 -18.58
C ARG A 205 -16.37 -16.79 -18.48
N LEU A 206 -15.65 -16.64 -17.37
CA LEU A 206 -14.40 -17.38 -17.14
C LEU A 206 -14.64 -18.88 -17.14
N VAL A 207 -15.68 -19.35 -16.41
CA VAL A 207 -16.05 -20.77 -16.37
C VAL A 207 -16.45 -21.28 -17.76
N ASP A 208 -17.24 -20.52 -18.52
CA ASP A 208 -17.68 -20.92 -19.86
C ASP A 208 -16.51 -21.15 -20.83
N VAL A 209 -15.48 -20.30 -20.75
CA VAL A 209 -14.27 -20.43 -21.57
C VAL A 209 -13.34 -21.55 -21.08
N SER A 210 -13.26 -21.79 -19.77
CA SER A 210 -12.29 -22.72 -19.19
C SER A 210 -12.83 -24.10 -18.85
N GLN A 211 -14.14 -24.36 -18.97
CA GLN A 211 -14.78 -25.62 -18.55
C GLN A 211 -14.18 -26.89 -19.19
N ASP A 212 -13.68 -26.78 -20.43
CA ASP A 212 -13.10 -27.91 -21.16
C ASP A 212 -11.68 -28.28 -20.71
N VAL A 213 -11.03 -27.44 -19.88
CA VAL A 213 -9.62 -27.61 -19.49
C VAL A 213 -9.51 -28.56 -18.30
N ILE A 214 -9.12 -29.81 -18.60
CA ILE A 214 -8.97 -30.92 -17.65
C ILE A 214 -7.55 -31.49 -17.78
N VAL A 215 -7.01 -32.04 -16.69
CA VAL A 215 -5.75 -32.78 -16.72
C VAL A 215 -5.98 -34.18 -17.30
N ARG A 216 -5.38 -34.49 -18.47
CA ARG A 216 -5.65 -35.76 -19.19
C ARG A 216 -4.47 -36.71 -19.28
N GLU A 217 -3.25 -36.20 -19.20
CA GLU A 217 -2.03 -36.97 -19.38
C GLU A 217 -0.95 -36.50 -18.41
N ILE A 218 0.06 -37.34 -18.17
CA ILE A 218 1.14 -37.04 -17.22
C ILE A 218 2.13 -36.03 -17.83
N ASP A 219 2.60 -36.31 -19.05
CA ASP A 219 3.58 -35.48 -19.75
C ASP A 219 3.20 -35.34 -21.23
N CYS A 220 3.15 -34.10 -21.74
CA CYS A 220 2.94 -33.81 -23.16
C CYS A 220 4.25 -33.82 -23.98
N GLY A 221 5.40 -34.09 -23.37
CA GLY A 221 6.71 -34.18 -24.03
C GLY A 221 7.35 -32.84 -24.42
N THR A 222 6.74 -31.70 -24.07
CA THR A 222 7.27 -30.40 -24.49
C THR A 222 8.59 -30.07 -23.79
N ASN A 223 9.53 -29.52 -24.56
CA ASN A 223 10.79 -28.97 -24.04
C ASN A 223 10.70 -27.45 -23.79
N ARG A 224 9.53 -26.85 -24.07
CA ARG A 224 9.30 -25.42 -23.90
C ARG A 224 8.90 -25.11 -22.45
N GLY A 225 9.55 -24.11 -21.88
CA GLY A 225 9.25 -23.60 -20.54
C GLY A 225 9.22 -22.08 -20.51
N ILE A 226 8.74 -21.53 -19.40
CA ILE A 226 8.75 -20.09 -19.12
C ILE A 226 9.84 -19.80 -18.09
N VAL A 227 10.52 -18.67 -18.26
CA VAL A 227 11.48 -18.18 -17.27
C VAL A 227 10.71 -17.45 -16.17
N VAL A 228 10.92 -17.88 -14.92
CA VAL A 228 10.31 -17.26 -13.73
C VAL A 228 11.40 -16.62 -12.90
N THR A 229 11.16 -15.36 -12.54
CA THR A 229 12.03 -14.51 -11.73
C THR A 229 11.25 -13.96 -10.53
N ALA A 230 11.93 -13.44 -9.51
CA ALA A 230 11.25 -12.73 -8.42
C ALA A 230 10.47 -11.51 -8.96
N MET A 231 9.26 -11.28 -8.46
CA MET A 231 8.47 -10.11 -8.87
C MET A 231 8.93 -8.90 -8.06
N LYS A 232 9.58 -7.94 -8.73
CA LYS A 232 10.12 -6.71 -8.12
C LYS A 232 9.36 -5.49 -8.62
N ASP A 233 9.10 -4.54 -7.72
CA ASP A 233 8.61 -3.19 -8.02
C ASP A 233 9.65 -2.18 -7.54
N GLY A 234 10.47 -1.68 -8.47
CA GLY A 234 11.71 -0.98 -8.13
C GLY A 234 12.64 -1.87 -7.30
N ASP A 235 13.09 -1.35 -6.15
CA ASP A 235 13.95 -2.09 -5.21
C ASP A 235 13.16 -3.03 -4.28
N ARG A 236 11.83 -2.96 -4.29
CA ARG A 236 10.98 -3.77 -3.40
C ARG A 236 10.62 -5.10 -4.06
N VAL A 237 11.05 -6.20 -3.48
CA VAL A 237 10.57 -7.53 -3.85
C VAL A 237 9.12 -7.67 -3.36
N LEU A 238 8.17 -7.79 -4.28
CA LEU A 238 6.76 -8.00 -3.97
C LEU A 238 6.46 -9.47 -3.70
N ILE A 239 6.97 -10.36 -4.57
CA ILE A 239 6.82 -11.81 -4.43
C ILE A 239 8.20 -12.45 -4.63
N PRO A 240 8.73 -13.15 -3.62
CA PRO A 240 10.03 -13.82 -3.72
C PRO A 240 9.98 -14.95 -4.75
N LEU A 241 11.17 -15.39 -5.19
CA LEU A 241 11.25 -16.43 -6.22
C LEU A 241 10.71 -17.76 -5.69
N SER A 242 11.00 -18.11 -4.43
CA SER A 242 10.54 -19.34 -3.80
C SER A 242 9.01 -19.50 -3.83
N GLU A 243 8.26 -18.44 -3.52
CA GLU A 243 6.79 -18.46 -3.57
C GLU A 243 6.24 -18.65 -4.98
N ARG A 244 6.92 -18.11 -6.01
CA ARG A 244 6.49 -18.28 -7.41
C ARG A 244 6.77 -19.68 -7.96
N LEU A 245 7.78 -20.35 -7.41
CA LEU A 245 8.23 -21.68 -7.82
C LEU A 245 7.43 -22.81 -7.14
N LEU A 246 6.82 -22.55 -5.98
CA LEU A 246 6.09 -23.53 -5.21
C LEU A 246 5.07 -24.31 -6.06
N GLY A 247 5.21 -25.63 -6.09
CA GLY A 247 4.32 -26.56 -6.76
C GLY A 247 4.44 -26.59 -8.29
N ARG A 248 5.42 -25.89 -8.88
CA ARG A 248 5.71 -25.98 -10.33
C ARG A 248 6.70 -27.10 -10.62
N VAL A 249 6.80 -27.46 -11.90
CA VAL A 249 7.73 -28.48 -12.39
C VAL A 249 8.84 -27.84 -13.22
N LEU A 250 10.08 -28.30 -13.05
CA LEU A 250 11.23 -27.79 -13.80
C LEU A 250 11.21 -28.22 -15.27
N ALA A 251 11.48 -27.28 -16.16
CA ALA A 251 11.69 -27.56 -17.59
C ALA A 251 13.17 -27.83 -17.93
N LYS A 252 14.09 -27.32 -17.11
CA LYS A 252 15.54 -27.51 -17.17
C LYS A 252 16.08 -27.76 -15.77
N ASP A 253 17.19 -28.48 -15.67
CA ASP A 253 17.87 -28.74 -14.41
C ASP A 253 18.27 -27.42 -13.74
N ALA A 254 18.03 -27.32 -12.44
CA ALA A 254 18.46 -26.20 -11.61
C ALA A 254 19.83 -26.53 -11.02
N VAL A 255 20.87 -25.88 -11.53
CA VAL A 255 22.27 -26.09 -11.10
C VAL A 255 22.70 -24.92 -10.21
N ASP A 256 23.35 -25.23 -9.09
CA ASP A 256 23.95 -24.22 -8.22
C ASP A 256 25.12 -23.54 -8.97
N PRO A 257 25.09 -22.21 -9.16
CA PRO A 257 26.14 -21.50 -9.90
C PRO A 257 27.49 -21.48 -9.17
N LYS A 258 27.53 -21.73 -7.86
CA LYS A 258 28.75 -21.70 -7.03
C LYS A 258 29.40 -23.07 -6.91
N THR A 259 28.62 -24.12 -6.71
CA THR A 259 29.13 -25.49 -6.49
C THR A 259 29.10 -26.35 -7.76
N GLY A 260 28.26 -26.00 -8.74
CA GLY A 260 28.03 -26.82 -9.93
C GLY A 260 27.17 -28.05 -9.66
N GLU A 261 26.62 -28.21 -8.45
CA GLU A 261 25.75 -29.33 -8.10
C GLU A 261 24.33 -29.12 -8.64
N VAL A 262 23.70 -30.20 -9.10
CA VAL A 262 22.29 -30.18 -9.53
C VAL A 262 21.41 -30.18 -8.29
N ILE A 263 20.69 -29.08 -8.05
CA ILE A 263 19.78 -28.92 -6.90
C ILE A 263 18.47 -29.69 -7.15
N ALA A 264 17.97 -29.60 -8.38
CA ALA A 264 16.74 -30.27 -8.81
C ALA A 264 16.79 -30.55 -10.32
N GLU A 265 16.28 -31.71 -10.70
CA GLU A 265 16.33 -32.21 -12.08
C GLU A 265 15.11 -31.77 -12.89
N ARG A 266 15.22 -31.83 -14.22
CA ARG A 266 14.10 -31.63 -15.14
C ARG A 266 12.96 -32.60 -14.81
N ASN A 267 11.72 -32.12 -14.96
CA ASN A 267 10.49 -32.83 -14.63
C ASN A 267 10.29 -33.14 -13.14
N GLN A 268 11.16 -32.65 -12.26
CA GLN A 268 10.94 -32.67 -10.81
C GLN A 268 10.00 -31.52 -10.39
N ASP A 269 9.08 -31.83 -9.49
CA ASP A 269 8.21 -30.85 -8.85
C ASP A 269 8.91 -30.14 -7.69
N LEU A 270 8.59 -28.86 -7.51
CA LEU A 270 9.25 -27.98 -6.56
C LEU A 270 8.45 -27.88 -5.27
N SER A 271 8.93 -28.54 -4.22
CA SER A 271 8.44 -28.36 -2.85
C SER A 271 8.93 -27.03 -2.25
N ASP A 272 8.31 -26.59 -1.15
CA ASP A 272 8.72 -25.37 -0.41
C ASP A 272 10.20 -25.43 0.04
N GLU A 273 10.68 -26.62 0.41
CA GLU A 273 12.08 -26.81 0.81
C GLU A 273 13.03 -26.68 -0.37
N LEU A 274 12.70 -27.28 -1.52
CA LEU A 274 13.51 -27.18 -2.75
C LEU A 274 13.50 -25.75 -3.30
N ALA A 275 12.35 -25.09 -3.32
CA ALA A 275 12.22 -23.71 -3.76
C ALA A 275 13.10 -22.76 -2.91
N LYS A 276 13.16 -22.97 -1.59
CA LYS A 276 14.05 -22.23 -0.69
C LYS A 276 15.53 -22.53 -0.93
N LYS A 277 15.90 -23.79 -1.21
CA LYS A 277 17.28 -24.15 -1.56
C LYS A 277 17.73 -23.46 -2.85
N ILE A 278 16.88 -23.43 -3.87
CA ILE A 278 17.14 -22.73 -5.15
C ILE A 278 17.36 -21.23 -4.91
N GLU A 279 16.53 -20.60 -4.08
CA GLU A 279 16.68 -19.19 -3.74
C GLU A 279 17.96 -18.93 -2.92
N GLN A 280 18.32 -19.82 -1.99
CA GLN A 280 19.56 -19.73 -1.18
C GLN A 280 20.84 -19.94 -1.99
N ALA A 281 20.79 -20.76 -3.04
CA ALA A 281 21.89 -20.93 -4.01
C ALA A 281 22.18 -19.64 -4.79
N GLY A 282 21.23 -18.69 -4.80
CA GLY A 282 21.37 -17.41 -5.51
C GLY A 282 20.99 -17.49 -6.98
N ILE A 283 20.13 -18.43 -7.36
CA ILE A 283 19.62 -18.54 -8.73
C ILE A 283 18.54 -17.46 -8.91
N GLU A 284 18.73 -16.56 -9.88
CA GLU A 284 17.78 -15.47 -10.14
C GLU A 284 16.66 -15.86 -11.12
N GLU A 285 16.96 -16.77 -12.04
CA GLU A 285 16.06 -17.18 -13.11
C GLU A 285 15.93 -18.69 -13.18
N VAL A 286 14.70 -19.20 -13.16
CA VAL A 286 14.42 -20.64 -13.24
C VAL A 286 13.46 -20.92 -14.38
N THR A 287 13.81 -21.87 -15.23
CA THR A 287 12.93 -22.28 -16.35
C THR A 287 11.98 -23.38 -15.88
N VAL A 288 10.69 -23.06 -15.80
CA VAL A 288 9.63 -23.98 -15.35
C VAL A 288 8.69 -24.34 -16.50
N ARG A 289 8.05 -25.49 -16.38
CA ARG A 289 6.94 -25.88 -17.27
C ARG A 289 5.71 -25.02 -16.95
N SER A 290 4.85 -24.83 -17.94
CA SER A 290 3.69 -23.95 -17.84
C SER A 290 2.51 -24.48 -18.65
N PRO A 291 1.26 -24.26 -18.22
CA PRO A 291 0.09 -24.56 -19.03
C PRO A 291 0.10 -23.81 -20.37
N LEU A 292 0.76 -22.66 -20.46
CA LEU A 292 0.86 -21.84 -21.69
C LEU A 292 1.74 -22.48 -22.77
N THR A 293 2.70 -23.31 -22.39
CA THR A 293 3.62 -24.01 -23.32
C THR A 293 3.24 -25.47 -23.52
N CYS A 294 2.11 -25.91 -22.96
CA CYS A 294 1.64 -27.28 -23.04
C CYS A 294 1.19 -27.62 -24.47
N GLU A 295 1.53 -28.83 -24.92
CA GLU A 295 1.20 -29.34 -26.26
C GLU A 295 0.02 -30.34 -26.24
N ALA A 296 -0.54 -30.59 -25.04
CA ALA A 296 -1.71 -31.45 -24.87
C ALA A 296 -2.94 -30.87 -25.61
N PRO A 297 -3.66 -31.66 -26.41
CA PRO A 297 -4.78 -31.18 -27.21
C PRO A 297 -5.99 -30.86 -26.31
N ARG A 298 -6.45 -29.59 -26.33
CA ARG A 298 -7.59 -29.08 -25.54
C ARG A 298 -7.57 -29.53 -24.07
N SER A 299 -6.38 -29.67 -23.50
CA SER A 299 -6.16 -30.14 -22.13
C SER A 299 -4.81 -29.63 -21.62
N VAL A 300 -4.48 -29.94 -20.36
CA VAL A 300 -3.16 -29.65 -19.78
C VAL A 300 -2.60 -30.95 -19.22
N CYS A 301 -1.29 -31.18 -19.37
CA CYS A 301 -0.65 -32.34 -18.75
C CYS A 301 -0.25 -32.05 -17.30
N GLN A 302 -0.10 -33.11 -16.51
CA GLN A 302 0.22 -33.05 -15.08
C GLN A 302 1.51 -32.23 -14.83
N HIS A 303 2.56 -32.46 -15.62
CA HIS A 303 3.83 -31.73 -15.48
C HIS A 303 3.75 -30.25 -15.89
N CYS A 304 2.90 -29.87 -16.85
CA CYS A 304 2.73 -28.47 -17.22
C CYS A 304 1.86 -27.70 -16.21
N TYR A 305 0.96 -28.38 -15.50
CA TYR A 305 0.15 -27.78 -14.43
C TYR A 305 0.91 -27.70 -13.09
N GLY A 306 1.46 -28.84 -12.63
CA GLY A 306 2.13 -28.97 -11.34
C GLY A 306 1.21 -29.46 -10.23
N TRP A 307 1.28 -28.83 -9.06
CA TRP A 307 0.55 -29.23 -7.86
C TRP A 307 -0.92 -28.80 -7.87
N SER A 308 -1.78 -29.65 -7.30
CA SER A 308 -3.09 -29.23 -6.79
C SER A 308 -2.87 -28.46 -5.48
N LEU A 309 -3.09 -27.14 -5.51
CA LEU A 309 -2.88 -26.26 -4.36
C LEU A 309 -3.79 -26.59 -3.15
N ALA A 310 -4.89 -27.34 -3.38
CA ALA A 310 -5.77 -27.81 -2.33
C ALA A 310 -5.15 -28.94 -1.50
N HIS A 311 -4.42 -29.85 -2.16
CA HIS A 311 -3.88 -31.06 -1.53
C HIS A 311 -2.38 -30.96 -1.24
N GLY A 312 -1.64 -30.11 -1.96
CA GLY A 312 -0.21 -29.91 -1.78
C GLY A 312 0.66 -31.02 -2.37
N HIS A 313 0.15 -31.69 -3.41
CA HIS A 313 0.89 -32.67 -4.22
C HIS A 313 0.54 -32.50 -5.69
N MET A 314 1.22 -33.24 -6.58
CA MET A 314 0.93 -33.26 -8.01
C MET A 314 -0.56 -33.49 -8.30
N VAL A 315 -1.10 -32.72 -9.25
CA VAL A 315 -2.53 -32.73 -9.61
C VAL A 315 -2.98 -34.11 -10.10
N ASP A 316 -4.21 -34.52 -9.78
CA ASP A 316 -4.70 -35.83 -10.21
C ASP A 316 -5.18 -35.81 -11.67
N LEU A 317 -5.09 -36.95 -12.36
CA LEU A 317 -5.67 -37.11 -13.69
C LEU A 317 -7.19 -37.02 -13.60
N GLY A 318 -7.79 -36.20 -14.48
CA GLY A 318 -9.22 -35.92 -14.49
C GLY A 318 -9.64 -34.67 -13.70
N GLU A 319 -8.72 -33.99 -13.02
CA GLU A 319 -9.05 -32.78 -12.25
C GLU A 319 -9.44 -31.61 -13.19
N ALA A 320 -10.58 -30.98 -12.92
CA ALA A 320 -11.16 -29.90 -13.72
C ALA A 320 -10.49 -28.55 -13.42
N VAL A 321 -9.19 -28.45 -13.72
CA VAL A 321 -8.34 -27.30 -13.39
C VAL A 321 -8.82 -25.98 -13.98
N GLY A 322 -9.52 -26.02 -15.12
CA GLY A 322 -10.11 -24.82 -15.73
C GLY A 322 -11.22 -24.20 -14.88
N ILE A 323 -12.09 -25.02 -14.30
CA ILE A 323 -13.17 -24.55 -13.41
C ILE A 323 -12.56 -24.00 -12.11
N ILE A 324 -11.59 -24.73 -11.54
CA ILE A 324 -10.88 -24.31 -10.32
C ILE A 324 -10.20 -22.95 -10.54
N ALA A 325 -9.52 -22.76 -11.67
CA ALA A 325 -8.86 -21.49 -11.99
C ALA A 325 -9.86 -20.33 -12.15
N ALA A 326 -10.99 -20.56 -12.83
CA ALA A 326 -12.03 -19.55 -13.01
C ALA A 326 -12.63 -19.11 -11.66
N GLN A 327 -12.93 -20.05 -10.77
CA GLN A 327 -13.44 -19.74 -9.43
C GLN A 327 -12.40 -19.03 -8.57
N SER A 328 -11.13 -19.45 -8.63
CA SER A 328 -10.02 -18.85 -7.89
C SER A 328 -9.75 -17.40 -8.30
N ILE A 329 -10.20 -16.97 -9.48
CA ILE A 329 -10.16 -15.57 -9.92
C ILE A 329 -11.47 -14.86 -9.56
N GLY A 330 -12.60 -15.51 -9.83
CA GLY A 330 -13.93 -14.92 -9.72
C GLY A 330 -14.39 -14.62 -8.28
N GLU A 331 -14.19 -15.57 -7.36
CA GLU A 331 -14.59 -15.40 -5.95
C GLU A 331 -13.82 -14.24 -5.30
N PRO A 332 -12.47 -14.17 -5.37
CA PRO A 332 -11.74 -13.03 -4.82
C PRO A 332 -12.07 -11.72 -5.53
N GLY A 333 -12.31 -11.74 -6.84
CA GLY A 333 -12.74 -10.54 -7.58
C GLY A 333 -14.04 -9.96 -7.04
N THR A 334 -15.04 -10.81 -6.80
CA THR A 334 -16.32 -10.41 -6.20
C THR A 334 -16.14 -9.95 -4.75
N GLN A 335 -15.27 -10.62 -3.98
CA GLN A 335 -14.97 -10.21 -2.62
C GLN A 335 -14.27 -8.84 -2.56
N LEU A 336 -13.32 -8.57 -3.46
CA LEU A 336 -12.61 -7.30 -3.53
C LEU A 336 -13.55 -6.15 -3.88
N THR A 337 -14.44 -6.33 -4.87
CA THR A 337 -15.43 -5.30 -5.22
C THR A 337 -16.42 -5.03 -4.09
N MET A 338 -16.83 -6.05 -3.34
CA MET A 338 -17.62 -5.82 -2.12
C MET A 338 -16.79 -5.18 -0.99
N ARG A 339 -15.49 -5.51 -0.88
CA ARG A 339 -14.68 -5.11 0.28
C ARG A 339 -14.03 -3.72 0.18
N THR A 340 -13.76 -3.21 -1.01
CA THR A 340 -13.03 -1.94 -1.16
C THR A 340 -13.93 -0.72 -0.99
N PHE A 341 -15.22 -0.82 -1.30
CA PHE A 341 -16.12 0.34 -1.34
C PHE A 341 -16.97 0.54 -0.07
N HIS A 342 -17.00 -0.41 0.86
CA HIS A 342 -17.78 -0.28 2.10
C HIS A 342 -17.07 0.49 3.23
N THR A 343 -15.87 1.04 3.00
CA THR A 343 -15.15 1.88 3.98
C THR A 343 -15.82 3.25 4.22
N GLY A 344 -16.96 3.52 3.58
CA GLY A 344 -17.79 4.68 3.84
C GLY A 344 -17.29 5.97 3.19
N GLY A 345 -16.45 5.86 2.14
CA GLY A 345 -15.86 7.01 1.45
C GLY A 345 -14.76 7.73 2.24
N VAL A 346 -14.28 7.14 3.33
CA VAL A 346 -13.14 7.66 4.10
C VAL A 346 -11.89 7.57 3.23
N PHE A 347 -11.28 8.71 2.96
CA PHE A 347 -10.02 8.77 2.22
C PHE A 347 -8.84 8.42 3.14
N THR A 348 -8.02 7.47 2.70
CA THR A 348 -6.70 7.20 3.27
C THR A 348 -5.72 7.20 2.11
N GLY A 349 -5.11 8.35 1.83
CA GLY A 349 -4.09 8.45 0.80
C GLY A 349 -2.82 7.73 1.24
N GLU A 350 -2.10 7.14 0.30
CA GLU A 350 -0.72 6.69 0.56
C GLU A 350 0.15 7.92 0.81
N VAL A 351 0.62 8.05 2.04
CA VAL A 351 1.60 9.09 2.38
C VAL A 351 2.94 8.62 1.81
N ALA A 352 3.57 9.46 0.99
CA ALA A 352 4.92 9.20 0.51
C ALA A 352 5.84 8.96 1.70
N ARG A 353 6.80 8.03 1.56
CA ARG A 353 7.67 7.67 2.67
C ARG A 353 8.54 8.86 3.05
N GLN A 354 8.28 9.42 4.22
CA GLN A 354 9.09 10.51 4.78
C GLN A 354 10.30 9.90 5.49
N VAL A 355 11.48 10.41 5.15
CA VAL A 355 12.73 10.09 5.83
C VAL A 355 13.04 11.26 6.75
N SER A 356 13.16 10.99 8.05
CA SER A 356 13.47 11.98 9.09
C SER A 356 14.82 11.68 9.72
N SER A 357 15.50 12.72 10.19
CA SER A 357 16.79 12.59 10.86
C SER A 357 16.64 11.91 12.23
N PRO A 358 17.28 10.76 12.49
CA PRO A 358 17.22 10.09 13.79
C PRO A 358 18.13 10.74 14.85
N ALA A 359 19.07 11.58 14.44
CA ALA A 359 20.00 12.28 15.33
C ALA A 359 20.32 13.69 14.80
N ASP A 360 20.93 14.52 15.65
CA ASP A 360 21.48 15.80 15.24
C ASP A 360 22.77 15.56 14.44
N GLY A 361 22.88 16.19 13.26
CA GLY A 361 23.99 15.92 12.35
C GLY A 361 24.06 16.85 11.15
N VAL A 362 25.06 16.62 10.30
CA VAL A 362 25.23 17.29 9.01
C VAL A 362 24.86 16.31 7.91
N VAL A 363 24.08 16.76 6.94
CA VAL A 363 23.63 15.95 5.81
C VAL A 363 24.57 16.15 4.62
N HIS A 364 25.02 15.06 4.01
CA HIS A 364 25.81 15.06 2.80
C HIS A 364 25.15 14.22 1.71
N PHE A 365 25.15 14.75 0.48
CA PHE A 365 24.64 14.01 -0.68
C PHE A 365 25.73 13.14 -1.29
N SER A 366 25.38 11.91 -1.68
CA SER A 366 26.34 11.05 -2.39
C SER A 366 26.70 11.67 -3.74
N LYS A 367 27.94 11.46 -4.20
CA LYS A 367 28.44 11.99 -5.49
C LYS A 367 27.63 11.54 -6.72
N GLN A 368 26.81 10.51 -6.56
CA GLN A 368 25.96 9.93 -7.61
C GLN A 368 24.58 10.60 -7.67
N LEU A 369 24.17 11.27 -6.60
CA LEU A 369 22.89 11.95 -6.50
C LEU A 369 22.91 13.21 -7.39
N ARG A 370 21.99 13.28 -8.36
CA ARG A 370 21.75 14.48 -9.16
C ARG A 370 20.38 15.03 -8.84
N THR A 371 20.32 16.33 -8.59
CA THR A 371 19.09 17.02 -8.24
C THR A 371 18.78 18.13 -9.25
N ARG A 372 17.49 18.44 -9.37
CA ARG A 372 16.98 19.55 -10.17
C ARG A 372 15.98 20.34 -9.33
N VAL A 373 16.04 21.67 -9.41
CA VAL A 373 15.03 22.52 -8.77
C VAL A 373 13.70 22.38 -9.50
N VAL A 374 12.67 21.96 -8.76
CA VAL A 374 11.29 21.79 -9.25
C VAL A 374 10.34 22.44 -8.27
N ARG A 375 9.30 23.09 -8.79
CA ARG A 375 8.19 23.58 -7.97
C ARG A 375 7.34 22.38 -7.54
N THR A 376 7.32 22.13 -6.24
CA THR A 376 6.60 21.01 -5.62
C THR A 376 5.08 21.18 -5.75
N ARG A 377 4.34 20.09 -5.49
CA ARG A 377 2.86 20.09 -5.35
C ARG A 377 2.32 21.03 -4.25
N HIS A 378 3.20 21.65 -3.47
CA HIS A 378 2.89 22.59 -2.41
C HIS A 378 3.27 24.04 -2.74
N GLY A 379 3.75 24.30 -3.96
CA GLY A 379 4.17 25.64 -4.39
C GLY A 379 5.51 26.10 -3.81
N GLU A 380 6.32 25.18 -3.30
CA GLU A 380 7.69 25.45 -2.81
C GLU A 380 8.72 24.98 -3.84
N GLU A 381 9.78 25.75 -4.05
CA GLU A 381 10.93 25.33 -4.87
C GLU A 381 11.81 24.40 -4.03
N ARG A 382 11.95 23.16 -4.48
CA ARG A 382 12.77 22.13 -3.81
C ARG A 382 13.62 21.37 -4.82
N GLU A 383 14.65 20.72 -4.32
CA GLU A 383 15.48 19.83 -5.11
C GLU A 383 14.80 18.46 -5.28
N GLN A 384 14.51 18.07 -6.52
CA GLN A 384 14.02 16.75 -6.88
C GLN A 384 15.16 15.88 -7.40
N VAL A 385 15.23 14.64 -6.95
CA VAL A 385 16.23 13.65 -7.35
C VAL A 385 15.96 13.16 -8.78
N GLU A 386 16.90 13.30 -9.71
CA GLU A 386 16.82 12.72 -11.06
C GLU A 386 17.51 11.35 -11.13
N VAL A 387 18.66 11.22 -10.47
CA VAL A 387 19.45 9.98 -10.41
C VAL A 387 19.45 9.47 -8.98
N ALA A 388 19.10 8.20 -8.80
CA ALA A 388 19.08 7.54 -7.50
C ALA A 388 20.42 7.71 -6.79
N GLY A 389 20.38 7.92 -5.49
CA GLY A 389 21.58 8.11 -4.68
C GLY A 389 21.29 7.91 -3.21
N GLU A 390 22.24 8.31 -2.38
CA GLU A 390 22.15 8.15 -0.93
C GLU A 390 22.32 9.51 -0.25
N ILE A 391 21.53 9.73 0.79
CA ILE A 391 21.68 10.82 1.74
C ILE A 391 22.45 10.26 2.93
N ILE A 392 23.60 10.83 3.23
CA ILE A 392 24.47 10.41 4.33
C ILE A 392 24.28 11.42 5.46
N LEU A 393 23.81 10.95 6.62
CA LEU A 393 23.74 11.75 7.83
C LEU A 393 24.98 11.47 8.68
N GLU A 394 25.79 12.50 8.92
CA GLU A 394 26.92 12.46 9.84
C GLU A 394 26.51 13.04 11.20
N PRO A 395 26.36 12.22 12.25
CA PRO A 395 25.94 12.70 13.56
C PRO A 395 26.99 13.63 14.19
N THR A 396 26.56 14.72 14.82
CA THR A 396 27.48 15.64 15.53
C THR A 396 28.09 15.00 16.78
N ALA A 397 27.43 13.97 17.35
CA ALA A 397 27.97 13.20 18.47
C ALA A 397 28.94 12.11 17.98
N SER A 398 30.23 12.23 18.30
CA SER A 398 31.35 11.39 17.81
C SER A 398 31.29 9.88 18.10
N LYS A 399 30.19 9.34 18.64
CA LYS A 399 30.01 7.91 18.97
C LYS A 399 28.97 7.18 18.12
N LEU A 400 28.23 7.87 17.24
CA LEU A 400 27.24 7.26 16.35
C LEU A 400 27.82 7.06 14.95
N LYS A 401 27.51 5.93 14.32
CA LYS A 401 27.92 5.65 12.93
C LYS A 401 27.13 6.56 11.97
N PRO A 402 27.71 6.96 10.82
CA PRO A 402 26.95 7.62 9.76
C PRO A 402 25.80 6.72 9.32
N GLU A 403 24.61 7.30 9.19
CA GLU A 403 23.45 6.61 8.66
C GLU A 403 23.22 7.00 7.21
N THR A 404 22.96 6.01 6.36
CA THR A 404 22.71 6.23 4.93
C THR A 404 21.25 5.92 4.59
N PHE A 405 20.64 6.84 3.85
CA PHE A 405 19.26 6.72 3.38
C PHE A 405 19.24 6.73 1.86
N SER A 406 18.78 5.63 1.25
CA SER A 406 18.61 5.56 -0.20
C SER A 406 17.40 6.36 -0.65
N VAL A 407 17.58 7.18 -1.69
CA VAL A 407 16.52 7.97 -2.33
C VAL A 407 16.38 7.61 -3.79
N THR A 408 15.12 7.45 -4.21
CA THR A 408 14.76 7.04 -5.58
C THR A 408 14.55 8.27 -6.48
N PRO A 409 14.66 8.12 -7.81
CA PRO A 409 14.31 9.19 -8.74
C PRO A 409 12.87 9.67 -8.55
N GLY A 410 12.68 10.99 -8.57
CA GLY A 410 11.41 11.66 -8.30
C GLY A 410 11.21 12.08 -6.84
N SER A 411 12.07 11.63 -5.92
CA SER A 411 12.01 12.03 -4.49
C SER A 411 12.30 13.52 -4.32
N ILE A 412 11.63 14.17 -3.37
CA ILE A 412 11.81 15.59 -3.07
C ILE A 412 12.67 15.73 -1.82
N LEU A 413 13.78 16.46 -1.93
CA LEU A 413 14.66 16.75 -0.81
C LEU A 413 14.18 17.99 -0.06
N MET A 414 14.10 17.87 1.26
CA MET A 414 13.68 18.97 2.14
C MET A 414 14.88 19.77 2.69
N VAL A 415 16.08 19.21 2.56
CA VAL A 415 17.35 19.78 3.03
C VAL A 415 18.30 20.02 1.87
N THR A 416 19.29 20.89 2.07
CA THR A 416 20.38 21.13 1.11
C THR A 416 21.66 20.39 1.53
N ASP A 417 22.57 20.16 0.58
CA ASP A 417 23.87 19.56 0.87
C ASP A 417 24.66 20.41 1.89
N GLY A 418 25.16 19.77 2.95
CA GLY A 418 25.89 20.43 4.04
C GLY A 418 25.01 21.11 5.10
N GLN A 419 23.68 20.96 5.06
CA GLN A 419 22.79 21.53 6.07
C GLN A 419 22.91 20.78 7.41
N GLN A 420 22.96 21.54 8.51
CA GLN A 420 22.80 21.00 9.86
C GLN A 420 21.32 20.72 10.14
N VAL A 421 21.02 19.49 10.54
CA VAL A 421 19.66 19.02 10.82
C VAL A 421 19.53 18.60 12.27
N LYS A 422 18.34 18.80 12.83
CA LYS A 422 17.99 18.32 14.18
C LYS A 422 17.27 16.98 14.13
N THR A 423 17.28 16.29 15.26
CA THR A 423 16.53 15.06 15.49
C THR A 423 15.04 15.28 15.19
N GLY A 424 14.49 14.47 14.30
CA GLY A 424 13.10 14.55 13.84
C GLY A 424 12.87 15.46 12.61
N GLU A 425 13.88 16.18 12.13
CA GLU A 425 13.76 17.01 10.93
C GLU A 425 13.64 16.15 9.67
N MET A 426 12.77 16.54 8.74
CA MET A 426 12.53 15.78 7.52
C MET A 426 13.66 16.00 6.52
N LEU A 427 14.27 14.92 6.05
CA LEU A 427 15.38 14.93 5.09
C LEU A 427 14.86 14.85 3.65
N ALA A 428 13.96 13.90 3.39
CA ALA A 428 13.42 13.67 2.05
C ALA A 428 12.04 13.04 2.10
N GLU A 429 11.23 13.35 1.09
CA GLU A 429 10.00 12.64 0.76
C GLU A 429 10.31 11.69 -0.42
N VAL A 430 10.39 10.40 -0.12
CA VAL A 430 10.79 9.37 -1.10
C VAL A 430 9.61 9.03 -2.00
N ALA A 431 9.82 9.16 -3.31
CA ALA A 431 8.78 8.87 -4.30
C ALA A 431 8.46 7.37 -4.36
N LEU A 432 7.17 7.05 -4.26
CA LEU A 432 6.63 5.71 -4.45
C LEU A 432 6.49 5.44 -5.96
N GLY A 433 7.56 4.95 -6.60
CA GLY A 433 7.53 4.54 -8.01
C GLY A 433 7.29 5.69 -9.00
N LYS A 434 7.14 5.34 -10.30
CA LYS A 434 7.08 6.31 -11.40
C LYS A 434 6.04 7.39 -11.14
N SER A 435 6.52 8.57 -10.72
CA SER A 435 5.74 9.80 -10.65
C SER A 435 5.04 10.02 -11.98
N ARG A 436 3.71 9.98 -11.96
CA ARG A 436 2.93 10.48 -13.09
C ARG A 436 3.13 11.99 -13.10
N LEU A 437 3.85 12.48 -14.11
CA LEU A 437 3.89 13.90 -14.47
C LEU A 437 2.48 14.34 -14.88
N SER A 438 1.63 14.62 -13.90
CA SER A 438 0.37 15.33 -14.13
C SER A 438 0.65 16.81 -13.90
N THR A 439 1.09 17.49 -14.96
CA THR A 439 1.14 18.95 -14.97
C THR A 439 -0.27 19.45 -15.23
N GLU A 440 -1.06 19.61 -14.17
CA GLU A 440 -2.38 20.25 -14.29
C GLU A 440 -2.18 21.76 -14.52
N LYS A 441 -2.73 22.26 -15.62
CA LYS A 441 -2.73 23.69 -15.95
C LYS A 441 -3.95 24.33 -15.31
N ALA A 442 -3.74 25.17 -14.30
CA ALA A 442 -4.78 26.03 -13.73
C ALA A 442 -4.70 27.44 -14.36
N SER A 443 -5.85 27.97 -14.80
CA SER A 443 -5.98 29.38 -15.18
C SER A 443 -6.63 30.16 -14.04
N LYS A 444 -6.08 31.31 -13.68
CA LYS A 444 -6.68 32.21 -12.68
C LYS A 444 -6.87 33.58 -13.31
N ASP A 445 -8.12 34.01 -13.38
CA ASP A 445 -8.44 35.36 -13.82
C ASP A 445 -8.19 36.33 -12.65
N VAL A 446 -7.27 37.28 -12.87
CA VAL A 446 -7.02 38.37 -11.92
C VAL A 446 -7.86 39.56 -12.37
N THR A 447 -8.88 39.89 -11.59
CA THR A 447 -9.77 41.03 -11.84
C THR A 447 -9.54 42.11 -10.79
N SER A 448 -9.57 43.37 -11.22
CA SER A 448 -9.57 44.54 -10.33
C SER A 448 -10.88 45.30 -10.51
N ALA A 449 -11.46 45.76 -9.40
CA ALA A 449 -12.64 46.63 -9.43
C ALA A 449 -12.30 48.08 -9.78
N MET A 450 -11.02 48.44 -9.78
CA MET A 450 -10.52 49.78 -10.03
C MET A 450 -9.64 49.80 -11.28
N ALA A 451 -9.74 50.87 -12.06
CA ALA A 451 -8.87 51.10 -13.20
C ALA A 451 -7.45 51.41 -12.73
N GLY A 452 -6.45 50.82 -13.37
CA GLY A 452 -5.07 51.19 -13.12
C GLY A 452 -4.07 50.51 -14.04
N GLU A 453 -2.79 50.68 -13.72
CA GLU A 453 -1.67 50.32 -14.59
C GLU A 453 -1.02 49.00 -14.17
N VAL A 454 -0.74 48.15 -15.16
CA VAL A 454 -0.08 46.85 -14.98
C VAL A 454 1.35 46.95 -15.49
N LEU A 455 2.32 46.74 -14.60
CA LEU A 455 3.74 46.69 -14.91
C LEU A 455 4.25 45.25 -14.88
N PHE A 456 4.76 44.80 -16.02
CA PHE A 456 5.37 43.48 -16.17
C PHE A 456 6.87 43.55 -15.84
N ALA A 457 7.28 42.91 -14.75
CA ALA A 457 8.68 42.81 -14.35
C ALA A 457 9.21 41.40 -14.66
N ASN A 458 10.19 41.29 -15.56
CA ASN A 458 10.76 40.02 -16.02
C ASN A 458 9.76 39.04 -16.68
N LEU A 459 8.62 39.55 -17.16
CA LEU A 459 7.64 38.77 -17.92
C LEU A 459 7.71 39.21 -19.39
N VAL A 460 8.28 38.37 -20.27
CA VAL A 460 8.33 38.65 -21.71
C VAL A 460 7.19 37.90 -22.40
N PRO A 461 6.12 38.59 -22.85
CA PRO A 461 5.02 37.94 -23.54
C PRO A 461 5.42 37.61 -24.98
N GLU A 462 5.26 36.35 -25.40
CA GLU A 462 5.30 35.95 -26.81
C GLU A 462 3.89 36.03 -27.39
N GLU A 463 3.76 36.67 -28.55
CA GLU A 463 2.49 36.68 -29.30
C GLU A 463 2.42 35.44 -30.19
N LYS A 464 1.45 34.57 -29.91
CA LYS A 464 1.07 33.46 -30.79
C LYS A 464 -0.26 33.76 -31.44
N THR A 465 -0.23 33.92 -32.76
CA THR A 465 -1.44 34.01 -33.58
C THR A 465 -1.85 32.62 -34.01
N ASP A 466 -3.05 32.19 -33.61
CA ASP A 466 -3.63 30.92 -34.08
C ASP A 466 -4.02 31.04 -35.56
N ARG A 467 -4.23 29.89 -36.24
CA ARG A 467 -4.63 29.80 -37.66
C ARG A 467 -5.94 30.55 -37.98
N GLN A 468 -6.72 30.91 -36.96
CA GLN A 468 -7.98 31.67 -37.06
C GLN A 468 -7.80 33.19 -36.86
N GLY A 469 -6.57 33.69 -36.69
CA GLY A 469 -6.28 35.12 -36.54
C GLY A 469 -6.38 35.65 -35.10
N ASN A 470 -6.63 34.79 -34.11
CA ASN A 470 -6.66 35.18 -32.70
C ASN A 470 -5.23 35.27 -32.13
N THR A 471 -4.84 36.45 -31.66
CA THR A 471 -3.53 36.67 -31.03
C THR A 471 -3.62 36.40 -29.52
N THR A 472 -2.89 35.40 -29.05
CA THR A 472 -2.73 35.11 -27.62
C THR A 472 -1.34 35.53 -27.16
N ARG A 473 -1.25 36.27 -26.05
CA ARG A 473 0.01 36.66 -25.42
C ARG A 473 0.33 35.68 -24.30
N ILE A 474 1.37 34.88 -24.47
CA ILE A 474 1.78 33.85 -23.50
C ILE A 474 3.24 34.08 -23.14
N ALA A 475 3.54 34.19 -21.85
CA ALA A 475 4.92 34.20 -21.38
C ALA A 475 5.38 32.75 -21.10
N GLN A 476 6.47 32.31 -21.73
CA GLN A 476 7.06 30.98 -21.51
C GLN A 476 7.88 30.90 -20.22
N GLN A 477 8.41 32.05 -19.77
CA GLN A 477 9.20 32.18 -18.55
C GLN A 477 8.39 32.89 -17.47
N GLY A 478 8.52 32.43 -16.22
CA GLY A 478 7.89 33.06 -15.07
C GLY A 478 8.45 34.45 -14.82
N GLY A 479 7.58 35.38 -14.43
CA GLY A 479 7.93 36.78 -14.12
C GLY A 479 6.97 37.33 -13.07
N SER A 480 7.20 38.57 -12.66
CA SER A 480 6.35 39.29 -11.70
C SER A 480 5.43 40.27 -12.44
N LEU A 481 4.18 40.35 -12.01
CA LEU A 481 3.21 41.32 -12.51
C LEU A 481 2.81 42.22 -11.35
N TRP A 482 3.08 43.51 -11.49
CA TRP A 482 2.76 44.54 -10.52
C TRP A 482 1.54 45.31 -10.99
N ILE A 483 0.54 45.44 -10.13
CA ILE A 483 -0.60 46.33 -10.36
C ILE A 483 -0.29 47.61 -9.58
N LEU A 484 0.18 48.65 -10.28
CA LEU A 484 0.71 49.88 -9.68
C LEU A 484 -0.41 50.82 -9.19
N SER A 485 -1.61 50.67 -9.73
CA SER A 485 -2.83 51.22 -9.14
C SER A 485 -4.01 50.31 -9.47
N GLY A 486 -4.96 50.25 -8.54
CA GLY A 486 -6.03 49.27 -8.46
C GLY A 486 -6.48 49.15 -7.03
#